data_AF-A0A371J5M0-F1
#
_entry.id   AF-A0A371J5M0-F1
#
_cell.length_a   1.000
_cell.length_b   1.000
_cell.length_c   1.000
_cell.angle_alpha   90.00
_cell.angle_beta   90.00
_cell.angle_gamma   90.00
#
_symmetry.space_group_name_H-M   'P 1'
#
loop_
_entity.id
_entity.type
_entity.pdbx_description
1 polymer ?
#
loop_
_entity_poly.entity_id
_entity_poly.type
_entity_poly.pdbx_seq_one_letter_code
_entity_poly.pdbx_strand_id
1 'polypeptide(L)'
;MDKLLILIDADIKRCEDILKSRNYLEIVIAVEEIVDKYRDKIKSIDEIGKDKVWNYTSKDLEVIKNKLEAYRNDIIENYNKNIIGSKISIDELIIELKENAKNNTKYSPVKINDIMDKINTIELIRNENVSIDVKWFKLKDTMLWIANEDAETASKFLNIVQEILRNKN
;
A
#
# COMPACT_ATOMS: atom_id res chain seq x y z
N MET A 1 -6.98 0.63 -5.95
CA MET A 1 -6.25 -0.42 -5.22
C MET A 1 -6.94 -0.72 -3.89
N ASP A 2 -7.21 0.30 -3.08
CA ASP A 2 -7.87 0.19 -1.77
C ASP A 2 -9.17 -0.61 -1.79
N LYS A 3 -10.06 -0.37 -2.77
CA LYS A 3 -11.32 -1.12 -2.89
C LYS A 3 -11.12 -2.62 -3.07
N LEU A 4 -10.09 -3.05 -3.79
CA LEU A 4 -9.82 -4.48 -4.01
C LEU A 4 -9.27 -5.13 -2.73
N LEU A 5 -8.35 -4.45 -2.03
CA LEU A 5 -7.81 -4.94 -0.75
C LEU A 5 -8.90 -5.03 0.32
N ILE A 6 -9.77 -4.02 0.42
CA ILE A 6 -10.93 -4.04 1.34
C ILE A 6 -11.85 -5.24 1.06
N LEU A 7 -12.11 -5.55 -0.22
CA LEU A 7 -12.95 -6.70 -0.58
C LEU A 7 -12.29 -8.03 -0.20
N ILE A 8 -10.99 -8.17 -0.44
CA ILE A 8 -10.24 -9.39 -0.08
C ILE A 8 -10.22 -9.56 1.44
N ASP A 9 -9.97 -8.48 2.20
CA ASP A 9 -9.98 -8.51 3.67
C ASP A 9 -11.35 -8.90 4.24
N ALA A 10 -12.43 -8.41 3.63
CA ALA A 10 -13.78 -8.80 4.01
C ALA A 10 -14.05 -10.29 3.77
N ASP A 11 -13.59 -10.85 2.64
CA ASP A 11 -13.77 -12.27 2.33
C ASP A 11 -12.88 -13.17 3.21
N ILE A 12 -11.64 -12.77 3.52
CA ILE A 12 -10.78 -13.46 4.48
C ILE A 12 -11.47 -13.54 5.84
N LYS A 13 -12.00 -12.41 6.32
CA LYS A 13 -12.73 -12.35 7.60
C LYS A 13 -13.98 -13.25 7.57
N ARG A 14 -14.72 -13.25 6.45
CA ARG A 14 -15.87 -14.15 6.28
C ARG A 14 -15.45 -15.62 6.39
N CYS A 15 -14.35 -16.03 5.75
CA CYS A 15 -13.82 -17.39 5.89
C CYS A 15 -13.51 -17.73 7.36
N GLU A 16 -12.85 -16.83 8.10
CA GLU A 16 -12.55 -17.04 9.52
C GLU A 16 -13.79 -17.22 10.38
N ASP A 17 -14.81 -16.39 10.18
CA ASP A 17 -16.04 -16.44 10.96
C ASP A 17 -16.84 -17.72 10.66
N ILE A 18 -16.88 -18.15 9.40
CA ILE A 18 -17.51 -19.42 9.00
C ILE A 18 -16.75 -20.61 9.61
N LEU A 19 -15.42 -20.64 9.55
CA LEU A 19 -14.58 -21.68 10.15
C LEU A 19 -14.79 -21.79 11.67
N LYS A 20 -15.01 -20.67 12.37
CA LYS A 20 -15.35 -20.66 13.81
C LYS A 20 -16.75 -21.22 14.07
N SER A 21 -17.73 -20.83 13.26
CA SER A 21 -19.12 -21.28 13.42
C SER A 21 -19.31 -22.78 13.13
N ARG A 22 -18.41 -23.37 12.32
CA ARG A 22 -18.46 -24.76 11.84
C ARG A 22 -19.78 -25.12 11.14
N ASN A 23 -20.47 -24.13 10.58
CA ASN A 23 -21.70 -24.37 9.83
C ASN A 23 -21.37 -24.93 8.44
N TYR A 24 -21.72 -26.19 8.21
CA TYR A 24 -21.42 -26.91 6.97
C TYR A 24 -22.04 -26.25 5.73
N LEU A 25 -23.28 -25.76 5.83
CA LEU A 25 -23.95 -25.12 4.69
C LEU A 25 -23.23 -23.83 4.29
N GLU A 26 -22.83 -23.02 5.29
CA GLU A 26 -22.06 -21.80 5.07
C GLU A 26 -20.68 -22.09 4.47
N ILE A 27 -20.04 -23.20 4.87
CA ILE A 27 -18.78 -23.64 4.26
C ILE A 27 -18.98 -23.92 2.77
N VAL A 28 -19.99 -24.71 2.40
CA VAL A 28 -20.27 -25.05 1.00
C VAL A 28 -20.55 -23.80 0.18
N ILE A 29 -21.40 -22.89 0.68
CA ILE A 29 -21.75 -21.64 0.00
C ILE A 29 -20.51 -20.75 -0.19
N ALA A 30 -19.72 -20.55 0.88
CA ALA A 30 -18.55 -19.69 0.82
C ALA A 30 -17.49 -20.22 -0.15
N VAL A 31 -17.27 -21.53 -0.19
CA VAL A 31 -16.33 -22.14 -1.14
C VAL A 31 -16.74 -21.84 -2.58
N GLU A 32 -17.99 -22.09 -2.97
CA GLU A 32 -18.50 -21.82 -4.32
C GLU A 32 -18.37 -20.34 -4.70
N GLU A 33 -18.89 -19.44 -3.85
CA GLU A 33 -18.90 -18.00 -4.14
C GLU A 33 -17.50 -17.42 -4.28
N ILE A 34 -16.56 -17.83 -3.43
CA ILE A 34 -15.19 -17.32 -3.46
C ILE A 34 -14.43 -17.90 -4.65
N VAL A 35 -14.57 -19.19 -4.94
CA VAL A 35 -13.95 -19.80 -6.13
C VAL A 35 -14.42 -19.10 -7.40
N ASP A 36 -15.72 -18.83 -7.53
CA ASP A 36 -16.27 -18.12 -8.69
C ASP A 36 -15.76 -16.68 -8.78
N LYS A 37 -15.81 -15.92 -7.67
CA LYS A 37 -15.40 -14.50 -7.60
C LYS A 37 -13.92 -14.26 -7.95
N TYR A 38 -13.05 -15.22 -7.66
CA TYR A 38 -11.60 -15.10 -7.80
C TYR A 38 -10.99 -16.04 -8.83
N ARG A 39 -11.79 -16.81 -9.58
CA ARG A 39 -11.35 -17.77 -10.60
C ARG A 39 -10.30 -17.21 -11.54
N ASP A 40 -10.56 -16.03 -12.08
CA ASP A 40 -9.68 -15.39 -13.08
C ASP A 40 -8.53 -14.57 -12.45
N LYS A 41 -8.49 -14.46 -11.12
CA LYS A 41 -7.57 -13.58 -10.37
C LYS A 41 -6.50 -14.36 -9.63
N ILE A 42 -6.86 -15.52 -9.08
CA ILE A 42 -5.99 -16.35 -8.25
C ILE A 42 -5.76 -17.67 -8.98
N LYS A 43 -4.51 -17.91 -9.38
CA LYS A 43 -4.16 -19.14 -10.07
C LYS A 43 -4.47 -20.37 -9.20
N SER A 44 -5.02 -21.40 -9.83
CA SER A 44 -5.33 -22.69 -9.20
C SER A 44 -6.39 -22.60 -8.10
N ILE A 45 -7.14 -21.51 -7.96
CA ILE A 45 -8.26 -21.46 -6.99
C ILE A 45 -9.44 -22.32 -7.47
N ASP A 46 -9.58 -22.43 -8.78
CA ASP A 46 -10.51 -23.29 -9.50
C ASP A 46 -10.24 -24.78 -9.28
N GLU A 47 -8.99 -25.19 -9.04
CA GLU A 47 -8.62 -26.57 -8.69
C GLU A 47 -9.23 -27.04 -7.36
N ILE A 48 -9.70 -26.11 -6.52
CA ILE A 48 -10.43 -26.43 -5.29
C ILE A 48 -11.88 -26.83 -5.61
N GLY A 49 -12.40 -26.38 -6.75
CA GLY A 49 -13.74 -26.69 -7.24
C GLY A 49 -13.95 -28.20 -7.36
N LYS A 50 -15.14 -28.65 -6.93
CA LYS A 50 -15.53 -30.07 -6.99
C LYS A 50 -16.78 -30.21 -7.84
N ASP A 51 -16.86 -31.30 -8.62
CA ASP A 51 -18.04 -31.65 -9.41
C ASP A 51 -19.34 -31.73 -8.58
N LYS A 52 -19.21 -32.02 -7.27
CA LYS A 52 -20.31 -32.02 -6.32
C LYS A 52 -20.02 -31.06 -5.18
N VAL A 53 -20.81 -29.98 -5.10
CA VAL A 53 -20.69 -28.94 -4.07
C VAL A 53 -20.80 -29.49 -2.64
N TRP A 54 -21.54 -30.58 -2.45
CA TRP A 54 -21.66 -31.28 -1.15
C TRP A 54 -20.41 -32.08 -0.74
N ASN A 55 -19.32 -32.00 -1.49
CA ASN A 55 -18.05 -32.63 -1.11
C ASN A 55 -17.06 -31.61 -0.53
N TYR A 56 -17.43 -30.33 -0.42
CA TYR A 56 -16.57 -29.34 0.23
C TYR A 56 -16.46 -29.58 1.73
N THR A 57 -15.33 -29.19 2.28
CA THR A 57 -14.93 -29.39 3.67
C THR A 57 -14.39 -28.10 4.25
N SER A 58 -14.29 -28.03 5.58
CA SER A 58 -13.61 -26.91 6.25
C SER A 58 -12.17 -26.73 5.79
N LYS A 59 -11.51 -27.81 5.37
CA LYS A 59 -10.15 -27.77 4.84
C LYS A 59 -10.09 -27.08 3.47
N ASP A 60 -11.11 -27.25 2.63
CA ASP A 60 -11.19 -26.54 1.35
C ASP A 60 -11.32 -25.03 1.57
N LEU A 61 -12.16 -24.63 2.54
CA LEU A 61 -12.31 -23.22 2.94
C LEU A 61 -11.02 -22.64 3.56
N GLU A 62 -10.28 -23.42 4.34
CA GLU A 62 -8.99 -23.02 4.88
C GLU A 62 -7.94 -22.82 3.78
N VAL A 63 -7.91 -23.69 2.77
CA VAL A 63 -7.03 -23.52 1.59
C VAL A 63 -7.42 -22.25 0.83
N ILE A 64 -8.70 -21.98 0.61
CA ILE A 64 -9.19 -20.75 -0.02
C ILE A 64 -8.73 -19.52 0.75
N LYS A 65 -8.93 -19.50 2.07
CA LYS A 65 -8.49 -18.40 2.94
C LYS A 65 -7.00 -18.13 2.77
N ASN A 66 -6.17 -19.17 2.81
CA ASN A 66 -4.72 -19.04 2.65
C ASN A 66 -4.35 -18.51 1.25
N LYS A 67 -5.07 -18.91 0.20
CA LYS A 67 -4.87 -18.37 -1.16
C LYS A 67 -5.26 -16.89 -1.26
N LEU A 68 -6.33 -16.46 -0.59
CA LEU A 68 -6.71 -15.05 -0.51
C LEU A 68 -5.65 -14.23 0.24
N GLU A 69 -5.15 -14.72 1.37
CA GLU A 69 -4.07 -14.09 2.14
C GLU A 69 -2.80 -13.95 1.29
N ALA A 70 -2.40 -15.00 0.57
CA ALA A 70 -1.26 -14.96 -0.32
C ALA A 70 -1.45 -13.93 -1.45
N TYR A 71 -2.61 -13.94 -2.12
CA TYR A 71 -2.92 -12.99 -3.19
C TYR A 71 -2.93 -11.54 -2.71
N ARG A 72 -3.50 -11.29 -1.52
CA ARG A 72 -3.46 -9.97 -0.87
C ARG A 72 -2.03 -9.52 -0.64
N ASN A 73 -1.18 -10.39 -0.09
CA ASN A 73 0.20 -10.08 0.21
C ASN A 73 1.00 -9.82 -1.08
N ASP A 74 0.77 -10.58 -2.15
CA ASP A 74 1.39 -10.35 -3.46
C ASP A 74 1.00 -8.99 -4.05
N ILE A 75 -0.26 -8.55 -3.90
CA ILE A 75 -0.69 -7.21 -4.33
C ILE A 75 0.06 -6.14 -3.55
N ILE A 76 0.13 -6.27 -2.23
CA ILE A 76 0.84 -5.32 -1.35
C ILE A 76 2.34 -5.30 -1.69
N GLU A 77 2.96 -6.46 -1.86
CA GLU A 77 4.37 -6.56 -2.22
C GLU A 77 4.65 -5.99 -3.60
N ASN A 78 3.83 -6.25 -4.61
CA ASN A 78 3.99 -5.69 -5.93
C ASN A 78 3.80 -4.18 -5.91
N TYR A 79 2.84 -3.67 -5.14
CA TYR A 79 2.68 -2.23 -4.94
C TYR A 79 3.92 -1.63 -4.27
N ASN A 80 4.39 -2.23 -3.18
CA ASN A 80 5.59 -1.79 -2.48
C ASN A 80 6.82 -1.89 -3.38
N LYS A 81 7.02 -2.96 -4.15
CA LYS A 81 8.11 -3.11 -5.13
C LYS A 81 8.00 -2.10 -6.27
N ASN A 82 6.79 -1.77 -6.72
CA ASN A 82 6.60 -0.73 -7.72
C ASN A 82 6.86 0.67 -7.15
N ILE A 83 6.56 0.94 -5.88
CA ILE A 83 6.94 2.19 -5.21
C ILE A 83 8.45 2.24 -4.96
N ILE A 84 9.04 1.15 -4.47
CA ILE A 84 10.44 1.07 -4.04
C ILE A 84 11.39 0.89 -5.23
N GLY A 85 10.90 0.34 -6.34
CA GLY A 85 11.65 -0.05 -7.55
C GLY A 85 11.31 0.75 -8.80
N SER A 86 10.25 1.57 -8.79
CA SER A 86 10.19 2.66 -9.77
C SER A 86 11.27 3.64 -9.39
N LYS A 87 12.21 3.82 -10.31
CA LYS A 87 13.25 4.83 -10.28
C LYS A 87 12.59 6.20 -10.50
N ILE A 88 11.55 6.53 -9.72
CA ILE A 88 10.92 7.84 -9.78
C ILE A 88 12.03 8.81 -9.41
N SER A 89 12.35 9.70 -10.34
CA SER A 89 13.37 10.69 -10.06
C SER A 89 12.89 11.50 -8.86
N ILE A 90 13.81 11.83 -7.94
CA ILE A 90 13.51 12.79 -6.86
C ILE A 90 12.88 14.07 -7.46
N ASP A 91 13.27 14.44 -8.68
CA ASP A 91 12.67 15.55 -9.45
C ASP A 91 11.17 15.36 -9.74
N GLU A 92 10.75 14.15 -10.14
CA GLU A 92 9.35 13.84 -10.42
C GLU A 92 8.51 13.88 -9.14
N LEU A 93 9.02 13.33 -8.03
CA LEU A 93 8.35 13.40 -6.72
C LEU A 93 8.18 14.86 -6.24
N ILE A 94 9.18 15.69 -6.48
CA ILE A 94 9.12 17.12 -6.13
C ILE A 94 8.08 17.86 -6.98
N ILE A 95 8.05 17.61 -8.30
CA ILE A 95 7.08 18.23 -9.19
C ILE A 95 5.66 17.84 -8.77
N GLU A 96 5.42 16.55 -8.55
CA GLU A 96 4.11 16.04 -8.14
C GLU A 96 3.66 16.66 -6.81
N LEU A 97 4.55 16.77 -5.83
CA LEU A 97 4.25 17.37 -4.53
C LEU A 97 3.93 18.87 -4.66
N LYS A 98 4.67 19.62 -5.49
CA LYS A 98 4.40 21.03 -5.78
C LYS A 98 3.03 21.22 -6.44
N GLU A 99 2.68 20.38 -7.42
CA GLU A 99 1.39 20.44 -8.12
C GLU A 99 0.23 20.06 -7.20
N ASN A 100 0.37 18.97 -6.44
CA ASN A 100 -0.61 18.54 -5.45
C ASN A 100 -0.89 19.63 -4.43
N ALA A 101 0.14 20.29 -3.90
CA ALA A 101 -0.04 21.36 -2.93
C ALA A 101 -0.79 22.56 -3.52
N LYS A 102 -0.49 22.97 -4.76
CA LYS A 102 -1.15 24.10 -5.43
C LYS A 102 -2.61 23.81 -5.80
N ASN A 103 -2.91 22.58 -6.18
CA ASN A 103 -4.23 22.17 -6.65
C ASN A 103 -5.15 21.68 -5.51
N ASN A 104 -4.61 21.52 -4.29
CA ASN A 104 -5.40 21.08 -3.15
C ASN A 104 -6.27 22.21 -2.60
N THR A 105 -7.57 22.14 -2.91
CA THR A 105 -8.58 23.11 -2.48
C THR A 105 -8.79 23.18 -0.96
N LYS A 106 -8.25 22.21 -0.20
CA LYS A 106 -8.33 22.21 1.28
C LYS A 106 -7.20 22.98 1.94
N TYR A 107 -6.10 23.23 1.25
CA TYR A 107 -4.97 23.94 1.84
C TYR A 107 -5.19 25.44 1.83
N SER A 108 -4.87 26.08 2.95
CA SER A 108 -4.79 27.54 3.02
C SER A 108 -3.55 28.03 2.25
N PRO A 109 -3.54 29.29 1.78
CA PRO A 109 -2.35 29.87 1.15
C PRO A 109 -1.09 29.79 2.04
N VAL A 110 -1.27 29.94 3.35
CA VAL A 110 -0.18 29.79 4.33
C VAL A 110 0.37 28.36 4.30
N LYS A 111 -0.50 27.35 4.31
CA LYS A 111 -0.09 25.95 4.26
C LYS A 111 0.65 25.61 2.96
N ILE A 112 0.19 26.15 1.84
CA ILE A 112 0.85 25.96 0.54
C ILE A 112 2.26 26.53 0.59
N ASN A 113 2.44 27.73 1.14
CA ASN A 113 3.77 28.33 1.29
C ASN A 113 4.68 27.51 2.22
N ASP A 114 4.17 27.05 3.37
CA ASP A 114 4.93 26.19 4.28
C ASP A 114 5.42 24.91 3.58
N ILE A 115 4.55 24.27 2.80
CA ILE A 115 4.89 23.08 2.00
C ILE A 115 5.98 23.44 0.97
N MET A 116 5.84 24.55 0.24
CA MET A 116 6.82 25.00 -0.76
C MET A 116 8.19 25.27 -0.14
N ASP A 117 8.22 25.91 1.03
CA ASP A 117 9.47 26.21 1.74
C ASP A 117 10.19 24.93 2.19
N LYS A 118 9.42 23.92 2.63
CA LYS A 118 9.99 22.62 2.98
C LYS A 118 10.49 21.85 1.76
N ILE A 119 9.79 21.91 0.64
CA ILE A 119 10.27 21.33 -0.63
C ILE A 119 11.59 21.99 -1.05
N ASN A 120 11.65 23.32 -1.05
CA ASN A 120 12.87 24.08 -1.40
C ASN A 120 14.03 23.71 -0.47
N THR A 121 13.77 23.55 0.83
CA THR A 121 14.77 23.12 1.82
C THR A 121 15.32 21.73 1.47
N ILE A 122 14.45 20.78 1.14
CA ILE A 122 14.86 19.43 0.72
C ILE A 122 15.68 19.48 -0.56
N GLU A 123 15.27 20.27 -1.56
CA GLU A 123 16.00 20.45 -2.82
C GLU A 123 17.41 20.98 -2.58
N LEU A 124 17.57 21.97 -1.70
CA LEU A 124 18.88 22.49 -1.32
C LEU A 124 19.74 21.39 -0.71
N ILE A 125 19.24 20.66 0.30
CA ILE A 125 20.00 19.60 0.97
C ILE A 125 20.38 18.46 0.02
N ARG A 126 19.48 18.08 -0.90
CA ARG A 126 19.75 17.07 -1.94
C ARG A 126 20.97 17.46 -2.76
N ASN A 127 21.02 18.71 -3.22
CA ASN A 127 22.02 19.21 -4.17
C ASN A 127 23.37 19.55 -3.50
N GLU A 128 23.44 19.52 -2.17
CA GLU A 128 24.69 19.69 -1.46
C GLU A 128 25.66 18.51 -1.69
N ASN A 129 26.92 18.86 -1.92
CA ASN A 129 28.02 17.89 -2.03
C ASN A 129 28.59 17.56 -0.66
N VAL A 130 27.81 16.83 0.15
CA VAL A 130 28.16 16.38 1.50
C VAL A 130 27.78 14.92 1.69
N SER A 131 28.32 14.26 2.73
CA SER A 131 28.01 12.86 3.02
C SER A 131 26.54 12.65 3.38
N ILE A 132 26.06 11.41 3.23
CA ILE A 132 24.70 11.01 3.59
C ILE A 132 24.42 11.29 5.07
N ASP A 133 25.39 11.07 5.96
CA ASP A 133 25.24 11.37 7.39
C ASP A 133 24.96 12.86 7.63
N VAL A 134 25.65 13.74 6.91
CA VAL A 134 25.43 15.19 7.00
C VAL A 134 24.05 15.55 6.42
N LYS A 135 23.63 14.93 5.31
CA LYS A 135 22.27 15.13 4.76
C LYS A 135 21.20 14.68 5.75
N TRP A 136 21.39 13.54 6.42
CA TRP A 136 20.50 13.05 7.48
C TRP A 136 20.33 14.07 8.60
N PHE A 137 21.43 14.62 9.12
CA PHE A 137 21.37 15.65 10.16
C PHE A 137 20.59 16.89 9.71
N LYS A 138 20.80 17.35 8.47
CA LYS A 138 20.09 18.52 7.92
C LYS A 138 18.61 18.25 7.66
N LEU A 139 18.25 17.02 7.29
CA LEU A 139 16.85 16.62 7.05
C LEU A 139 16.05 16.41 8.33
N LYS A 140 16.70 16.38 9.50
CA LYS A 140 16.04 16.17 10.80
C LYS A 140 14.95 17.21 11.09
N ASP A 141 15.19 18.48 10.76
CA ASP A 141 14.20 19.54 10.98
C ASP A 141 12.98 19.36 10.07
N THR A 142 13.21 18.87 8.85
CA THR A 142 12.13 18.50 7.95
C THR A 142 11.36 17.28 8.46
N MET A 143 12.04 16.28 9.02
CA MET A 143 11.40 15.11 9.65
C MET A 143 10.52 15.49 10.85
N LEU A 144 10.95 16.45 11.67
CA LEU A 144 10.14 16.97 12.78
C LEU A 144 8.92 17.72 12.28
N TRP A 145 9.04 18.47 11.19
CA TRP A 145 7.90 19.12 10.56
C TRP A 145 6.90 18.09 10.00
N ILE A 146 7.39 17.10 9.25
CA ILE A 146 6.59 15.98 8.70
C ILE A 146 5.77 15.29 9.79
N ALA A 147 6.32 15.11 10.99
CA ALA A 147 5.63 14.43 12.10
C ALA A 147 4.37 15.18 12.59
N ASN A 148 4.22 16.47 12.26
CA ASN A 148 3.06 17.28 12.60
C ASN A 148 2.05 17.42 11.45
N GLU A 149 2.29 16.73 10.33
CA GLU A 149 1.46 16.76 9.14
C GLU A 149 0.43 15.64 9.11
N ASP A 150 -0.60 15.81 8.27
CA ASP A 150 -1.53 14.72 7.98
C ASP A 150 -0.82 13.58 7.21
N ALA A 151 -1.38 12.37 7.27
CA ALA A 151 -0.76 11.18 6.71
C ALA A 151 -0.48 11.28 5.19
N GLU A 152 -1.33 11.97 4.44
CA GLU A 152 -1.14 12.14 3.00
C GLU A 152 0.08 13.02 2.73
N THR A 153 0.14 14.19 3.36
CA THR A 153 1.28 15.11 3.23
C THR A 153 2.57 14.47 3.73
N ALA A 154 2.52 13.85 4.92
CA ALA A 154 3.67 13.23 5.56
C ALA A 154 4.27 12.12 4.70
N SER A 155 3.44 11.23 4.13
CA SER A 155 3.91 10.12 3.30
C SER A 155 4.67 10.60 2.04
N LYS A 156 4.17 11.63 1.36
CA LYS A 156 4.83 12.19 0.16
C LYS A 156 6.21 12.75 0.47
N PHE A 157 6.33 13.50 1.57
CA PHE A 157 7.61 14.05 2.01
C PHE A 157 8.59 12.97 2.47
N LEU A 158 8.11 11.94 3.18
CA LEU A 158 8.95 10.81 3.61
C LEU A 158 9.56 10.07 2.44
N ASN A 159 8.80 9.86 1.36
CA ASN A 159 9.31 9.21 0.15
C ASN A 159 10.49 9.99 -0.44
N ILE A 160 10.39 11.32 -0.54
CA ILE A 160 11.49 12.16 -1.05
C ILE A 160 12.72 12.06 -0.14
N VAL A 161 12.54 12.16 1.18
CA VAL A 161 13.64 12.06 2.16
C VAL A 161 14.32 10.70 2.06
N GLN A 162 13.56 9.62 1.98
CA GLN A 162 14.10 8.26 1.85
C GLN A 162 14.92 8.12 0.56
N GLU A 163 14.44 8.62 -0.57
CA GLU A 163 15.17 8.54 -1.84
C GLU A 163 16.47 9.37 -1.84
N ILE A 164 16.50 10.52 -1.15
CA ILE A 164 17.75 11.28 -0.96
C ILE A 164 18.77 10.48 -0.15
N LEU A 165 18.33 9.77 0.89
CA LEU A 165 19.21 8.99 1.77
C LEU A 165 19.63 7.64 1.18
N ARG A 166 18.85 7.10 0.23
CA ARG A 166 19.18 5.89 -0.54
C ARG A 166 20.18 6.16 -1.66
N ASN A 167 20.18 7.37 -2.22
CA ASN A 167 21.16 7.77 -3.22
C ASN A 167 22.54 7.93 -2.57
N LYS A 168 23.33 6.86 -2.64
CA LYS A 168 24.77 6.93 -2.43
C LYS A 168 25.38 7.70 -3.60
N ASN A 169 25.64 8.99 -3.38
CA ASN A 169 26.61 9.73 -4.19
C ASN A 169 27.95 9.01 -4.16
#